data_AF-A0A3B3SG54-F1
#
_entry.id   AF-A0A3B3SG54-F1
#
_cell.length_a   1.000
_cell.length_b   1.000
_cell.length_c   1.000
_cell.angle_alpha   90.00
_cell.angle_beta   90.00
_cell.angle_gamma   90.00
#
_symmetry.space_group_name_H-M   'P 1'
#
loop_
_entity.id
_entity.type
_entity.pdbx_description
1 polymer ?
#
loop_
_entity_poly.entity_id
_entity_poly.type
_entity_poly.pdbx_seq_one_letter_code
_entity_poly.pdbx_strand_id
1 'polypeptide(L)'
;MGETEDEKCSQAGQLFENFVQASTCKGTLQAFGILCRQLELDPLDHKNFYSRLKAKVTFWKAKGLWSKLDKRAGQKDYKKGKSCVGTKCLIIGGGPCGLRTAIELALLGAKVVVIEKRDTFSRNNVLHLWPYTIHDLRGLGAKKFYGKFCAGSIDHISIRQLQLMLLKVSLILAVEVHVNVEFVKLLEPPEDQENEGPGWRAEICPSDHPVSDFDFDVVVGADGRRNTLEGFRRKEFRGKLAIAITANFINRNTTAEAKVEEISGVAFIFNQKFFLELKEETGGLTNPFCVTEYSRRHVPGLVNI
;
A
#
# COMPACT_ATOMS: atom_id res chain seq x y z
N MET A 1 -4.61 14.92 39.40
CA MET A 1 -5.06 15.94 38.44
C MET A 1 -5.55 15.19 37.21
N GLY A 2 -6.86 15.23 36.94
CA GLY A 2 -7.44 14.56 35.77
C GLY A 2 -7.40 15.50 34.58
N GLU A 3 -6.73 15.11 33.50
CA GLU A 3 -6.82 15.77 32.20
C GLU A 3 -8.30 15.84 31.77
N THR A 4 -8.73 17.00 31.28
CA THR A 4 -10.10 17.22 30.83
C THR A 4 -10.41 16.38 29.57
N GLU A 5 -11.66 15.95 29.36
CA GLU A 5 -12.03 15.12 28.20
C GLU A 5 -11.69 15.78 26.85
N ASP A 6 -11.75 17.11 26.79
CA ASP A 6 -11.37 17.91 25.63
C ASP A 6 -9.86 17.86 25.33
N GLU A 7 -9.00 17.87 26.36
CA GLU A 7 -7.55 17.72 26.22
C GLU A 7 -7.17 16.33 25.69
N LYS A 8 -7.82 15.28 26.19
CA LYS A 8 -7.61 13.90 25.71
C LYS A 8 -8.07 13.72 24.26
N CYS A 9 -9.22 14.30 23.90
CA CYS A 9 -9.72 14.30 22.52
C CYS A 9 -8.76 15.05 21.58
N SER A 10 -8.21 16.17 22.05
CA SER A 10 -7.21 16.97 21.33
C SER A 10 -5.90 16.20 21.12
N GLN A 11 -5.39 15.52 22.15
CA GLN A 11 -4.17 14.71 22.08
C GLN A 11 -4.33 13.50 21.15
N ALA A 12 -5.42 12.75 21.27
CA ALA A 12 -5.72 11.62 20.36
C ALA A 12 -5.83 12.08 18.90
N GLY A 13 -6.45 13.23 18.66
CA GLY A 13 -6.53 13.87 17.36
C GLY A 13 -5.15 14.20 16.80
N GLN A 14 -4.28 14.83 17.59
CA GLN A 14 -2.93 15.21 17.17
C GLN A 14 -2.06 13.98 16.82
N LEU A 15 -2.10 12.94 17.66
CA LEU A 15 -1.37 11.69 17.39
C LEU A 15 -1.84 11.04 16.09
N PHE A 16 -3.15 11.01 15.86
CA PHE A 16 -3.70 10.45 14.63
C PHE A 16 -3.35 11.32 13.40
N GLU A 17 -3.33 12.65 13.54
CA GLU A 17 -2.86 13.54 12.47
C GLU A 17 -1.40 13.31 12.12
N ASN A 18 -0.52 13.13 13.11
CA ASN A 18 0.89 12.79 12.87
C ASN A 18 1.04 11.49 12.06
N PHE A 19 0.26 10.47 12.42
CA PHE A 19 0.19 9.22 11.66
C PHE A 19 -0.31 9.42 10.22
N VAL A 20 -1.39 10.18 10.03
CA VAL A 20 -1.95 10.49 8.71
C VAL A 20 -0.97 11.28 7.85
N GLN A 21 -0.18 12.17 8.44
CA GLN A 21 0.76 13.05 7.72
C GLN A 21 2.13 12.40 7.45
N ALA A 22 2.47 11.29 8.11
CA ALA A 22 3.74 10.60 7.93
C ALA A 22 4.00 10.24 6.45
N SER A 23 5.22 10.52 5.97
CA SER A 23 5.59 10.49 4.54
C SER A 23 6.57 9.38 4.16
N THR A 24 6.97 8.56 5.14
CA THR A 24 7.85 7.40 4.96
C THR A 24 7.23 6.16 5.60
N CYS A 25 7.63 4.97 5.16
CA CYS A 25 7.13 3.71 5.72
C CYS A 25 7.51 3.61 7.21
N LYS A 26 8.80 3.72 7.54
CA LYS A 26 9.29 3.76 8.93
C LYS A 26 8.61 4.82 9.79
N GLY A 27 8.46 6.05 9.29
CA GLY A 27 7.79 7.13 10.02
C GLY A 27 6.30 6.84 10.27
N THR A 28 5.63 6.18 9.32
CA THR A 28 4.23 5.78 9.47
C THR A 28 4.07 4.69 10.53
N LEU A 29 4.93 3.66 10.51
CA LEU A 29 4.95 2.60 11.52
C LEU A 29 5.26 3.14 12.92
N GLN A 30 6.25 4.04 13.04
CA GLN A 30 6.60 4.69 14.30
C GLN A 30 5.46 5.56 14.84
N ALA A 31 4.88 6.41 14.01
CA ALA A 31 3.75 7.26 14.41
C ALA A 31 2.54 6.42 14.85
N PHE A 32 2.27 5.32 14.15
CA PHE A 32 1.22 4.38 14.52
C PHE A 32 1.50 3.66 15.85
N GLY A 33 2.74 3.23 16.09
CA GLY A 33 3.14 2.63 17.36
C GLY A 33 3.01 3.59 18.55
N ILE A 34 3.38 4.86 18.36
CA ILE A 34 3.18 5.91 19.38
C ILE A 34 1.68 6.13 19.62
N LEU A 35 0.87 6.26 18.56
CA LEU A 35 -0.58 6.38 18.66
C LEU A 35 -1.18 5.22 19.46
N CYS A 36 -0.83 3.97 19.14
CA CYS A 36 -1.36 2.80 19.83
C CYS A 36 -0.96 2.79 21.32
N ARG A 37 0.31 3.08 21.63
CA ARG A 37 0.81 3.11 23.01
C ARG A 37 0.11 4.17 23.85
N GLN A 38 0.01 5.40 23.34
CA GLN A 38 -0.60 6.53 24.06
C GLN A 38 -2.12 6.38 24.21
N LEU A 39 -2.76 5.69 23.27
CA LEU A 39 -4.18 5.36 23.36
C LEU A 39 -4.44 4.00 24.01
N GLU A 40 -3.44 3.32 24.56
CA GLU A 40 -3.56 1.99 25.18
C GLU A 40 -4.33 1.00 24.29
N LEU A 41 -3.98 0.98 23.00
CA LEU A 41 -4.52 0.07 22.00
C LEU A 41 -3.50 -1.02 21.72
N ASP A 42 -3.95 -2.27 21.74
CA ASP A 42 -3.15 -3.41 21.31
C ASP A 42 -3.46 -3.76 19.85
N PRO A 43 -2.55 -3.50 18.89
CA PRO A 43 -2.76 -3.87 17.49
C PRO A 43 -2.79 -5.39 17.24
N LEU A 44 -2.36 -6.22 18.21
CA LEU A 44 -2.46 -7.68 18.09
C LEU A 44 -3.88 -8.19 18.34
N ASP A 45 -4.72 -7.44 19.08
CA ASP A 45 -6.16 -7.67 19.24
C ASP A 45 -6.94 -7.24 17.97
N HIS A 46 -6.63 -7.89 16.84
CA HIS A 46 -7.15 -7.54 15.53
C HIS A 46 -8.69 -7.53 15.45
N LYS A 47 -9.37 -8.30 16.32
CA LYS A 47 -10.83 -8.40 16.37
C LYS A 47 -11.49 -7.13 16.89
N ASN A 48 -10.87 -6.47 17.87
CA ASN A 48 -11.46 -5.29 18.52
C ASN A 48 -10.70 -3.99 18.23
N PHE A 49 -9.50 -4.06 17.64
CA PHE A 49 -8.64 -2.90 17.47
C PHE A 49 -9.32 -1.75 16.70
N TYR A 50 -9.90 -2.02 15.52
CA TYR A 50 -10.52 -0.97 14.70
C TYR A 50 -11.67 -0.26 15.43
N SER A 51 -12.53 -1.01 16.13
CA SER A 51 -13.66 -0.43 16.87
C SER A 51 -13.17 0.42 18.06
N ARG A 52 -12.14 -0.04 18.78
CA ARG A 52 -11.52 0.70 19.88
C ARG A 52 -10.77 1.95 19.41
N LEU A 53 -10.01 1.84 18.31
CA LEU A 53 -9.34 2.98 17.69
C LEU A 53 -10.35 4.06 17.31
N LYS A 54 -11.43 3.68 16.61
CA LYS A 54 -12.51 4.59 16.23
C LYS A 54 -13.17 5.26 17.45
N ALA A 55 -13.39 4.51 18.53
CA ALA A 55 -13.98 5.03 19.76
C ALA A 55 -13.07 6.02 20.51
N LYS A 56 -11.75 5.83 20.46
CA LYS A 56 -10.78 6.76 21.08
C LYS A 56 -10.44 7.97 20.20
N VAL A 57 -10.57 7.85 18.88
CA VAL A 57 -10.22 8.90 17.90
C VAL A 57 -11.50 9.54 17.33
N THR A 58 -12.12 10.41 18.13
CA THR A 58 -13.45 11.02 17.83
C THR A 58 -13.38 12.40 17.18
N PHE A 59 -12.17 12.94 16.98
CA PHE A 59 -11.96 14.28 16.41
C PHE A 59 -12.57 14.44 15.01
N TRP A 60 -13.07 15.65 14.72
CA TRP A 60 -13.94 15.91 13.57
C TRP A 60 -13.32 15.54 12.20
N LYS A 61 -12.01 15.71 12.07
CA LYS A 61 -11.25 15.44 10.84
C LYS A 61 -11.14 13.94 10.53
N ALA A 62 -11.38 13.02 11.48
CA ALA A 62 -11.38 11.58 11.23
C ALA A 62 -12.76 11.01 10.90
N LYS A 63 -13.86 11.70 11.24
CA LYS A 63 -15.23 11.22 10.99
C LYS A 63 -15.48 10.79 9.54
N GLY A 64 -14.97 11.55 8.58
CA GLY A 64 -15.11 11.23 7.16
C GLY A 64 -14.35 9.97 6.72
N LEU A 65 -13.24 9.64 7.39
CA LEU A 65 -12.50 8.40 7.15
C LEU A 65 -13.26 7.21 7.74
N TRP A 66 -13.74 7.33 8.98
CA TRP A 66 -14.54 6.30 9.65
C TRP A 66 -15.79 5.94 8.87
N SER A 67 -16.54 6.93 8.41
CA SER A 67 -17.73 6.71 7.57
C SER A 67 -17.42 5.89 6.30
N LYS A 68 -16.28 6.13 5.66
CA LYS A 68 -15.86 5.41 4.46
C LYS A 68 -15.48 3.96 4.75
N LEU A 69 -14.67 3.73 5.78
CA LEU A 69 -14.24 2.39 6.18
C LEU A 69 -15.41 1.57 6.74
N ASP A 70 -16.29 2.17 7.54
CA ASP A 70 -17.51 1.54 8.04
C ASP A 70 -18.45 1.16 6.88
N LYS A 71 -18.61 2.03 5.87
CA LYS A 71 -19.40 1.72 4.66
C LYS A 71 -18.82 0.54 3.89
N ARG A 72 -17.48 0.43 3.79
CA ARG A 72 -16.81 -0.72 3.17
C ARG A 72 -17.04 -1.98 4.00
N ALA A 73 -16.70 -1.95 5.29
CA ALA A 73 -16.84 -3.09 6.20
C ALA A 73 -18.30 -3.59 6.34
N GLY A 74 -19.28 -2.71 6.14
CA GLY A 74 -20.71 -3.03 6.14
C GLY A 74 -21.22 -3.73 4.88
N GLN A 75 -20.39 -3.95 3.85
CA GLN A 75 -20.81 -4.71 2.67
C GLN A 75 -21.14 -6.16 3.04
N LYS A 76 -22.19 -6.71 2.41
CA LYS A 76 -22.73 -8.04 2.68
C LYS A 76 -21.70 -9.17 2.56
N ASP A 77 -20.75 -9.04 1.66
CA ASP A 77 -19.74 -10.07 1.36
C ASP A 77 -18.79 -10.32 2.56
N TYR A 78 -18.57 -9.29 3.39
CA TYR A 78 -17.75 -9.42 4.61
C TYR A 78 -18.51 -10.08 5.78
N LYS A 79 -19.84 -10.23 5.69
CA LYS A 79 -20.70 -10.79 6.76
C LYS A 79 -20.43 -10.17 8.14
N LYS A 80 -20.20 -8.84 8.19
CA LYS A 80 -19.80 -8.09 9.39
C LYS A 80 -18.46 -8.56 10.00
N GLY A 81 -17.48 -8.88 9.15
CA GLY A 81 -16.17 -9.37 9.56
C GLY A 81 -16.19 -10.80 10.11
N LYS A 82 -17.15 -11.62 9.68
CA LYS A 82 -17.32 -12.99 10.17
C LYS A 82 -17.00 -14.08 9.14
N SER A 83 -16.65 -13.70 7.91
CA SER A 83 -16.45 -14.64 6.81
C SER A 83 -15.20 -15.52 7.00
N CYS A 84 -14.13 -14.98 7.59
CA CYS A 84 -12.83 -15.66 7.75
C CYS A 84 -12.32 -15.63 9.20
N VAL A 85 -13.24 -15.69 10.18
CA VAL A 85 -12.86 -15.71 11.60
C VAL A 85 -12.13 -17.01 11.91
N GLY A 86 -10.97 -16.89 12.58
CA GLY A 86 -10.11 -18.04 12.90
C GLY A 86 -9.06 -18.32 11.82
N THR A 87 -9.21 -17.79 10.61
CA THR A 87 -8.21 -17.94 9.54
C THR A 87 -7.02 -17.01 9.79
N LYS A 88 -5.82 -17.56 9.72
CA LYS A 88 -4.55 -16.84 9.78
C LYS A 88 -3.93 -16.74 8.38
N CYS A 89 -3.60 -15.52 7.97
CA CYS A 89 -3.10 -15.22 6.63
C CYS A 89 -1.72 -14.57 6.68
N LEU A 90 -0.74 -15.14 5.98
CA LEU A 90 0.55 -14.51 5.69
C LEU A 90 0.56 -13.91 4.28
N ILE A 91 0.95 -12.63 4.16
CA ILE A 91 1.14 -11.94 2.89
C ILE A 91 2.62 -11.60 2.74
N ILE A 92 3.20 -12.04 1.64
CA ILE A 92 4.61 -11.81 1.32
C ILE A 92 4.68 -10.61 0.36
N GLY A 93 5.12 -9.46 0.85
CA GLY A 93 5.32 -8.24 0.07
C GLY A 93 4.37 -7.09 0.43
N GLY A 94 4.94 -5.96 0.86
CA GLY A 94 4.27 -4.69 1.19
C GLY A 94 4.06 -3.78 -0.04
N GLY A 95 3.89 -4.37 -1.22
CA GLY A 95 3.54 -3.66 -2.45
C GLY A 95 2.06 -3.22 -2.48
N PRO A 96 1.63 -2.43 -3.48
CA PRO A 96 0.24 -2.03 -3.61
C PRO A 96 -0.74 -3.23 -3.62
N CYS A 97 -0.43 -4.28 -4.37
CA CYS A 97 -1.28 -5.47 -4.44
C CYS A 97 -1.34 -6.23 -3.11
N GLY A 98 -0.19 -6.47 -2.46
CA GLY A 98 -0.14 -7.17 -1.17
C GLY A 98 -0.90 -6.44 -0.07
N LEU A 99 -0.67 -5.13 0.09
CA LEU A 99 -1.40 -4.31 1.06
C LEU A 99 -2.91 -4.22 0.73
N ARG A 100 -3.26 -4.15 -0.56
CA ARG A 100 -4.67 -4.14 -0.97
C ARG A 100 -5.36 -5.47 -0.64
N THR A 101 -4.69 -6.60 -0.84
CA THR A 101 -5.18 -7.93 -0.43
C THR A 101 -5.30 -8.02 1.09
N ALA A 102 -4.33 -7.48 1.84
CA ALA A 102 -4.35 -7.45 3.29
C ALA A 102 -5.60 -6.77 3.85
N ILE A 103 -5.97 -5.63 3.24
CA ILE A 103 -7.18 -4.89 3.59
C ILE A 103 -8.44 -5.73 3.40
N GLU A 104 -8.59 -6.46 2.29
CA GLU A 104 -9.78 -7.31 2.09
C GLU A 104 -9.83 -8.46 3.08
N LEU A 105 -8.70 -9.14 3.34
CA LEU A 105 -8.63 -10.24 4.30
C LEU A 105 -8.94 -9.77 5.73
N ALA A 106 -8.47 -8.59 6.11
CA ALA A 106 -8.80 -7.97 7.39
C ALA A 106 -10.30 -7.66 7.49
N LEU A 107 -10.91 -7.10 6.43
CA LEU A 107 -12.35 -6.83 6.38
C LEU A 107 -13.20 -8.11 6.44
N LEU A 108 -12.69 -9.23 5.93
CA LEU A 108 -13.32 -10.56 6.06
C LEU A 108 -13.26 -11.13 7.49
N GLY A 109 -12.42 -10.57 8.37
CA GLY A 109 -12.25 -10.99 9.76
C GLY A 109 -11.05 -11.89 10.05
N ALA A 110 -10.16 -12.09 9.08
CA ALA A 110 -8.96 -12.91 9.26
C ALA A 110 -7.91 -12.20 10.14
N LYS A 111 -7.00 -12.98 10.75
CA LYS A 111 -5.74 -12.45 11.29
C LYS A 111 -4.77 -12.33 10.12
N VAL A 112 -4.32 -11.11 9.82
CA VAL A 112 -3.47 -10.85 8.65
C VAL A 112 -2.11 -10.33 9.09
N VAL A 113 -1.06 -10.99 8.62
CA VAL A 113 0.34 -10.60 8.80
C VAL A 113 0.96 -10.34 7.43
N VAL A 114 1.58 -9.18 7.26
CA VAL A 114 2.35 -8.80 6.06
C VAL A 114 3.82 -8.77 6.43
N ILE A 115 4.66 -9.47 5.68
CA ILE A 115 6.12 -9.35 5.75
C ILE A 115 6.65 -8.64 4.51
N GLU A 116 7.58 -7.71 4.70
CA GLU A 116 8.23 -6.97 3.62
C GLU A 116 9.74 -6.87 3.87
N LYS A 117 10.51 -7.22 2.84
CA LYS A 117 11.97 -7.21 2.88
C LYS A 117 12.56 -5.82 3.11
N ARG A 118 11.89 -4.75 2.68
CA ARG A 118 12.37 -3.36 2.78
C ARG A 118 11.63 -2.55 3.84
N ASP A 119 12.30 -1.58 4.45
CA ASP A 119 11.68 -0.59 5.35
C ASP A 119 11.34 0.75 4.68
N THR A 120 11.56 0.85 3.37
CA THR A 120 11.40 2.10 2.61
C THR A 120 10.59 1.91 1.33
N PHE A 121 9.73 2.90 1.06
CA PHE A 121 9.01 3.02 -0.20
C PHE A 121 9.70 4.06 -1.10
N SER A 122 10.59 3.59 -1.98
CA SER A 122 11.51 4.42 -2.77
C SER A 122 11.09 4.63 -4.23
N ARG A 123 10.13 3.86 -4.74
CA ARG A 123 9.75 3.90 -6.16
C ARG A 123 8.91 5.13 -6.50
N ASN A 124 9.48 6.02 -7.31
CA ASN A 124 8.85 7.27 -7.75
C ASN A 124 8.03 7.13 -9.04
N ASN A 125 8.21 6.04 -9.79
CA ASN A 125 7.45 5.78 -11.01
C ASN A 125 5.95 5.85 -10.75
N VAL A 126 5.23 6.29 -11.77
CA VAL A 126 3.81 6.63 -11.71
C VAL A 126 2.99 5.51 -12.35
N LEU A 127 1.92 5.11 -11.68
CA LEU A 127 0.96 4.11 -12.14
C LEU A 127 -0.29 4.82 -12.63
N HIS A 128 -0.73 4.48 -13.84
CA HIS A 128 -2.09 4.76 -14.28
C HIS A 128 -3.11 3.99 -13.43
N LEU A 129 -4.26 4.61 -13.18
CA LEU A 129 -5.37 4.05 -12.43
C LEU A 129 -6.62 4.05 -13.30
N TRP A 130 -7.20 2.86 -13.49
CA TRP A 130 -8.52 2.77 -14.12
C TRP A 130 -9.60 3.40 -13.23
N PRO A 131 -10.75 3.83 -13.81
CA PRO A 131 -11.82 4.48 -13.05
C PRO A 131 -12.28 3.70 -11.82
N TYR A 132 -12.40 2.37 -11.92
CA TYR A 132 -12.81 1.53 -10.80
C TYR A 132 -11.78 1.52 -9.66
N THR A 133 -10.48 1.60 -9.99
CA THR A 133 -9.40 1.67 -8.99
C THR A 133 -9.43 3.02 -8.28
N ILE A 134 -9.66 4.11 -9.02
CA ILE A 134 -9.84 5.44 -8.41
C ILE A 134 -11.04 5.42 -7.44
N HIS A 135 -12.15 4.81 -7.84
CA HIS A 135 -13.33 4.67 -7.00
C HIS A 135 -13.05 3.82 -5.74
N ASP A 136 -12.39 2.67 -5.88
CA ASP A 136 -12.01 1.80 -4.77
C ASP A 136 -11.13 2.54 -3.75
N LEU A 137 -10.07 3.19 -4.20
CA LEU A 137 -9.16 3.95 -3.33
C LEU A 137 -9.85 5.15 -2.66
N ARG A 138 -10.76 5.86 -3.37
CA ARG A 138 -11.62 6.89 -2.75
C ARG A 138 -12.55 6.31 -1.68
N GLY A 139 -13.00 5.07 -1.87
CA GLY A 139 -13.78 4.30 -0.91
C GLY A 139 -13.00 3.93 0.35
N LEU A 140 -11.68 3.77 0.24
CA LEU A 140 -10.76 3.55 1.36
C LEU A 140 -10.24 4.85 2.01
N GLY A 141 -10.73 6.01 1.58
CA GLY A 141 -10.34 7.30 2.16
C GLY A 141 -9.05 7.89 1.59
N ALA A 142 -8.65 7.54 0.36
CA ALA A 142 -7.41 8.02 -0.27
C ALA A 142 -7.13 9.52 -0.10
N LYS A 143 -8.15 10.38 -0.29
CA LYS A 143 -8.03 11.84 -0.14
C LYS A 143 -7.64 12.28 1.28
N LYS A 144 -7.89 11.47 2.31
CA LYS A 144 -7.47 11.77 3.69
C LYS A 144 -5.97 11.61 3.88
N PHE A 145 -5.38 10.59 3.26
CA PHE A 145 -3.95 10.28 3.36
C PHE A 145 -3.11 11.00 2.30
N TYR A 146 -3.73 11.32 1.16
CA TYR A 146 -3.11 12.04 0.07
C TYR A 146 -4.13 13.04 -0.51
N GLY A 147 -4.12 14.28 -0.01
CA GLY A 147 -5.11 15.31 -0.37
C GLY A 147 -5.24 15.59 -1.88
N LYS A 148 -4.20 15.25 -2.64
CA LYS A 148 -4.11 15.46 -4.09
C LYS A 148 -4.52 14.24 -4.91
N PHE A 149 -5.00 13.18 -4.25
CA PHE A 149 -5.43 11.95 -4.89
C PHE A 149 -6.50 12.23 -5.95
N CYS A 150 -6.14 12.02 -7.22
CA CYS A 150 -7.01 12.18 -8.39
C CYS A 150 -7.85 13.47 -8.33
N ALA A 151 -7.17 14.60 -8.10
CA ALA A 151 -7.77 15.93 -8.19
C ALA A 151 -7.94 16.35 -9.66
N GLY A 152 -9.10 16.91 -10.00
CA GLY A 152 -9.43 17.22 -11.40
C GLY A 152 -9.46 15.95 -12.27
N SER A 153 -8.74 15.99 -13.39
CA SER A 153 -8.62 14.89 -14.36
C SER A 153 -7.46 13.94 -14.10
N ILE A 154 -6.74 14.06 -12.96
CA ILE A 154 -5.61 13.18 -12.64
C ILE A 154 -6.09 11.75 -12.41
N ASP A 155 -5.51 10.81 -13.15
CA ASP A 155 -5.85 9.38 -13.10
C ASP A 155 -4.65 8.49 -12.73
N HIS A 156 -3.64 9.06 -12.07
CA HIS A 156 -2.40 8.36 -11.76
C HIS A 156 -1.87 8.65 -10.36
N ILE A 157 -0.96 7.79 -9.90
CA ILE A 157 -0.32 7.92 -8.58
C ILE A 157 1.08 7.30 -8.59
N SER A 158 2.05 7.92 -7.91
CA SER A 158 3.36 7.29 -7.71
C SER A 158 3.26 6.02 -6.85
N ILE A 159 4.06 5.00 -7.15
CA ILE A 159 4.05 3.72 -6.43
C ILE A 159 4.20 3.94 -4.91
N ARG A 160 5.16 4.75 -4.48
CA ARG A 160 5.39 5.01 -3.04
C ARG A 160 4.21 5.66 -2.34
N GLN A 161 3.48 6.57 -3.00
CA GLN A 161 2.31 7.22 -2.40
C GLN A 161 1.14 6.23 -2.25
N LEU A 162 0.95 5.36 -3.25
CA LEU A 162 -0.02 4.29 -3.17
C LEU A 162 0.30 3.31 -2.02
N GLN A 163 1.58 2.93 -1.88
CA GLN A 163 2.03 2.09 -0.77
C GLN A 163 1.80 2.75 0.60
N LEU A 164 2.15 4.03 0.79
CA LEU A 164 1.92 4.74 2.06
C LEU A 164 0.44 4.80 2.44
N MET A 165 -0.42 5.11 1.47
CA MET A 165 -1.86 5.18 1.69
C MET A 165 -2.43 3.82 2.09
N LEU A 166 -2.09 2.76 1.36
CA LEU A 166 -2.58 1.41 1.67
C LEU A 166 -2.00 0.87 2.98
N LEU A 167 -0.75 1.20 3.32
CA LEU A 167 -0.14 0.86 4.62
C LEU A 167 -0.95 1.48 5.76
N LYS A 168 -1.30 2.78 5.65
CA LYS A 168 -2.10 3.46 6.70
C LYS A 168 -3.46 2.81 6.89
N VAL A 169 -4.14 2.45 5.81
CA VAL A 169 -5.44 1.74 5.89
C VAL A 169 -5.25 0.34 6.49
N SER A 170 -4.20 -0.38 6.11
CA SER A 170 -3.88 -1.71 6.65
C SER A 170 -3.69 -1.67 8.16
N LEU A 171 -2.90 -0.71 8.66
CA LEU A 171 -2.64 -0.52 10.10
C LEU A 171 -3.92 -0.15 10.87
N ILE A 172 -4.75 0.75 10.32
CA ILE A 172 -6.06 1.09 10.92
C ILE A 172 -6.96 -0.14 11.08
N LEU A 173 -6.89 -1.07 10.11
CA LEU A 173 -7.66 -2.32 10.11
C LEU A 173 -6.94 -3.47 10.84
N ALA A 174 -5.92 -3.16 11.65
CA ALA A 174 -5.16 -4.13 12.44
C ALA A 174 -4.46 -5.24 11.63
N VAL A 175 -4.07 -4.93 10.40
CA VAL A 175 -3.08 -5.75 9.69
C VAL A 175 -1.74 -5.56 10.39
N GLU A 176 -1.13 -6.67 10.80
CA GLU A 176 0.21 -6.68 11.38
C GLU A 176 1.23 -6.60 10.26
N VAL A 177 2.17 -5.65 10.32
CA VAL A 177 3.14 -5.39 9.23
C VAL A 177 4.55 -5.40 9.79
N HIS A 178 5.36 -6.32 9.28
CA HIS A 178 6.78 -6.46 9.62
C HIS A 178 7.64 -6.07 8.42
N VAL A 179 8.52 -5.09 8.61
CA VAL A 179 9.48 -4.63 7.60
C VAL A 179 10.88 -5.14 7.93
N ASN A 180 11.79 -5.14 6.95
CA ASN A 180 13.11 -5.77 7.05
C ASN A 180 13.04 -7.28 7.34
N VAL A 181 11.97 -7.93 6.87
CA VAL A 181 11.79 -9.38 6.98
C VAL A 181 11.65 -9.96 5.59
N GLU A 182 12.64 -10.75 5.18
CA GLU A 182 12.62 -11.46 3.91
C GLU A 182 12.02 -12.85 4.10
N PHE A 183 11.09 -13.21 3.21
CA PHE A 183 10.62 -14.58 3.08
C PHE A 183 11.69 -15.43 2.36
N VAL A 184 11.98 -16.62 2.90
CA VAL A 184 12.92 -17.57 2.32
C VAL A 184 12.17 -18.72 1.67
N LYS A 185 11.41 -19.51 2.45
CA LYS A 185 10.59 -20.63 1.97
C LYS A 185 9.47 -20.98 2.93
N LEU A 186 8.56 -21.85 2.49
CA LEU A 186 7.56 -22.45 3.37
C LEU A 186 8.19 -23.55 4.21
N LEU A 187 7.71 -23.69 5.44
CA LEU A 187 8.03 -24.78 6.35
C LEU A 187 6.77 -25.61 6.55
N GLU A 188 6.85 -26.88 6.16
CA GLU A 188 5.75 -27.82 6.32
C GLU A 188 5.56 -28.19 7.81
N PRO A 189 4.33 -28.46 8.25
CA PRO A 189 4.08 -29.05 9.57
C PRO A 189 4.84 -30.38 9.71
N PRO A 190 5.43 -30.69 10.89
CA PRO A 190 6.09 -31.97 11.12
C PRO A 190 5.12 -33.17 11.00
N GLU A 191 5.58 -34.30 10.44
CA GLU A 191 4.74 -35.47 10.14
C GLU A 191 4.20 -36.20 11.40
N ASP A 192 4.95 -36.20 12.51
CA ASP A 192 4.68 -37.03 13.71
C ASP A 192 3.93 -36.28 14.83
N GLN A 193 2.75 -35.74 14.54
CA GLN A 193 1.96 -35.03 15.55
C GLN A 193 0.54 -35.58 15.62
N GLU A 194 0.20 -36.20 16.76
CA GLU A 194 -1.17 -36.54 17.16
C GLU A 194 -2.00 -35.26 17.49
N ASN A 195 -1.96 -34.25 16.59
CA ASN A 195 -2.65 -32.95 16.62
C ASN A 195 -2.11 -31.82 17.52
N GLU A 196 -0.86 -31.88 18.03
CA GLU A 196 -0.36 -30.89 19.02
C GLU A 196 0.79 -29.96 18.60
N GLY A 197 1.17 -29.87 17.32
CA GLY A 197 2.25 -28.95 16.94
C GLY A 197 1.96 -27.96 15.82
N PRO A 198 2.98 -27.16 15.44
CA PRO A 198 2.79 -25.96 14.65
C PRO A 198 2.31 -26.28 13.24
N GLY A 199 1.35 -25.49 12.75
CA GLY A 199 0.91 -25.54 11.35
C GLY A 199 1.97 -25.04 10.37
N TRP A 200 1.55 -24.69 9.16
CA TRP A 200 2.43 -24.13 8.13
C TRP A 200 3.08 -22.84 8.62
N ARG A 201 4.39 -22.73 8.43
CA ARG A 201 5.18 -21.55 8.81
C ARG A 201 6.01 -21.04 7.63
N ALA A 202 6.64 -19.90 7.82
CA ALA A 202 7.58 -19.33 6.87
C ALA A 202 8.98 -19.30 7.48
N GLU A 203 9.96 -19.82 6.74
CA GLU A 203 11.36 -19.48 7.00
C GLU A 203 11.58 -18.04 6.55
N ILE A 204 12.19 -17.25 7.42
CA ILE A 204 12.39 -15.82 7.24
C ILE A 204 13.82 -15.41 7.58
N CYS A 205 14.24 -14.26 7.07
CA CYS A 205 15.47 -13.61 7.43
C CYS A 205 15.18 -12.18 7.96
N PRO A 206 15.62 -11.83 9.17
CA PRO A 206 16.41 -12.65 10.10
C PRO A 206 15.55 -13.71 10.82
N SER A 207 16.16 -14.86 11.14
CA SER A 207 15.45 -16.07 11.62
C SER A 207 14.95 -15.97 13.07
N ASP A 208 15.47 -15.04 13.85
CA ASP A 208 15.09 -14.75 15.24
C ASP A 208 13.93 -13.73 15.34
N HIS A 209 13.41 -13.27 14.20
CA HIS A 209 12.30 -12.32 14.18
C HIS A 209 11.01 -13.00 14.67
N PRO A 210 10.21 -12.40 15.58
CA PRO A 210 9.04 -13.05 16.21
C PRO A 210 7.98 -13.63 15.27
N VAL A 211 7.95 -13.19 14.01
CA VAL A 211 7.04 -13.71 12.99
C VAL A 211 7.44 -15.10 12.47
N SER A 212 8.63 -15.62 12.82
CA SER A 212 9.06 -17.00 12.53
C SER A 212 8.15 -18.04 13.19
N ASP A 213 7.53 -17.67 14.31
CA ASP A 213 6.66 -18.53 15.10
C ASP A 213 5.18 -18.41 14.68
N PHE A 214 4.88 -17.53 13.71
CA PHE A 214 3.52 -17.36 13.20
C PHE A 214 3.15 -18.50 12.24
N ASP A 215 2.21 -19.33 12.67
CA ASP A 215 1.55 -20.33 11.83
C ASP A 215 0.39 -19.70 11.04
N PHE A 216 0.14 -20.19 9.82
CA PHE A 216 -0.90 -19.66 8.96
C PHE A 216 -1.60 -20.75 8.12
N ASP A 217 -2.87 -20.48 7.79
CA ASP A 217 -3.70 -21.35 6.94
C ASP A 217 -3.66 -20.90 5.47
N VAL A 218 -3.35 -19.61 5.25
CA VAL A 218 -3.37 -18.97 3.93
C VAL A 218 -2.06 -18.21 3.73
N VAL A 219 -1.42 -18.42 2.58
CA VAL A 219 -0.27 -17.63 2.14
C VAL A 219 -0.56 -16.93 0.82
N VAL A 220 -0.17 -15.67 0.70
CA VAL A 220 -0.31 -14.87 -0.54
C VAL A 220 1.06 -14.31 -0.94
N GLY A 221 1.59 -14.79 -2.06
CA GLY A 221 2.79 -14.24 -2.70
C GLY A 221 2.47 -12.95 -3.48
N ALA A 222 2.88 -11.80 -2.97
CA ALA A 222 2.67 -10.47 -3.55
C ALA A 222 3.96 -9.62 -3.62
N ASP A 223 5.12 -10.27 -3.63
CA ASP A 223 6.47 -9.70 -3.61
C ASP A 223 7.07 -9.43 -5.00
N GLY A 224 6.26 -9.63 -6.04
CA GLY A 224 6.53 -9.21 -7.41
C GLY A 224 7.28 -10.25 -8.24
N ARG A 225 7.78 -9.83 -9.41
CA ARG A 225 8.26 -10.76 -10.44
C ARG A 225 9.45 -11.63 -10.00
N ARG A 226 10.27 -11.26 -9.04
CA ARG A 226 11.50 -12.03 -8.77
C ARG A 226 11.27 -13.33 -8.00
N ASN A 227 10.14 -13.43 -7.31
CA ASN A 227 9.88 -14.53 -6.40
C ASN A 227 8.57 -15.22 -6.78
N THR A 228 8.47 -16.51 -6.48
CA THR A 228 7.26 -17.31 -6.65
C THR A 228 7.31 -18.40 -5.62
N LEU A 229 6.19 -18.61 -4.94
CA LEU A 229 6.05 -19.75 -4.06
C LEU A 229 6.29 -21.05 -4.85
N GLU A 230 6.93 -22.01 -4.20
CA GLU A 230 7.18 -23.31 -4.82
C GLU A 230 5.87 -23.96 -5.27
N GLY A 231 5.93 -24.74 -6.36
CA GLY A 231 4.75 -25.37 -6.98
C GLY A 231 4.05 -24.54 -8.07
N PHE A 232 4.28 -23.23 -8.17
CA PHE A 232 3.66 -22.40 -9.22
C PHE A 232 4.55 -22.28 -10.46
N ARG A 233 4.13 -22.91 -11.56
CA ARG A 233 4.81 -22.81 -12.86
C ARG A 233 4.53 -21.48 -13.55
N ARG A 234 5.59 -20.82 -14.02
CA ARG A 234 5.49 -19.58 -14.81
C ARG A 234 5.43 -19.87 -16.29
N LYS A 235 4.56 -19.13 -16.99
CA LYS A 235 4.56 -19.07 -18.45
C LYS A 235 5.35 -17.85 -18.88
N GLU A 236 6.49 -18.07 -19.53
CA GLU A 236 7.26 -17.00 -20.13
C GLU A 236 6.80 -16.77 -21.57
N PHE A 237 6.45 -15.53 -21.88
CA PHE A 237 6.15 -15.10 -23.25
C PHE A 237 7.29 -14.22 -23.75
N ARG A 238 8.01 -14.70 -24.75
CA ARG A 238 9.10 -13.94 -25.39
C ARG A 238 8.58 -13.29 -26.68
N GLY A 239 8.33 -11.99 -26.60
CA GLY A 239 7.97 -11.17 -27.76
C GLY A 239 9.20 -10.63 -28.51
N LYS A 240 8.97 -9.61 -29.34
CA LYS A 240 10.06 -8.80 -29.93
C LYS A 240 10.86 -8.12 -28.82
N LEU A 241 12.13 -7.85 -29.08
CA LEU A 241 12.96 -7.06 -28.17
C LEU A 241 12.30 -5.69 -27.96
N ALA A 242 12.02 -5.37 -26.70
CA ALA A 242 11.44 -4.10 -26.28
C ALA A 242 12.19 -3.60 -25.05
N ILE A 243 12.68 -2.37 -25.11
CA ILE A 243 13.39 -1.70 -24.02
C ILE A 243 12.55 -0.50 -23.60
N ALA A 244 12.22 -0.42 -22.32
CA ALA A 244 11.48 0.70 -21.74
C ALA A 244 12.41 1.53 -20.86
N ILE A 245 12.36 2.85 -21.01
CA ILE A 245 13.09 3.81 -20.19
C ILE A 245 12.06 4.62 -19.39
N THR A 246 12.27 4.76 -18.08
CA THR A 246 11.43 5.62 -17.22
C THR A 246 12.31 6.68 -16.60
N ALA A 247 11.92 7.95 -16.72
CA ALA A 247 12.60 9.08 -16.10
C ALA A 247 11.64 9.80 -15.12
N ASN A 248 12.21 10.39 -14.07
CA ASN A 248 11.46 11.25 -13.15
C ASN A 248 12.24 12.56 -12.98
N PHE A 249 11.61 13.68 -13.28
CA PHE A 249 12.18 15.01 -13.06
C PHE A 249 11.55 15.65 -11.81
N ILE A 250 12.29 16.58 -11.20
CA ILE A 250 11.76 17.38 -10.09
C ILE A 250 10.66 18.29 -10.65
N ASN A 251 9.50 18.25 -10.02
CA ASN A 251 8.40 19.16 -10.30
C ASN A 251 8.31 20.20 -9.18
N ARG A 252 8.50 21.47 -9.52
CA ARG A 252 8.47 22.60 -8.56
C ARG A 252 7.08 23.19 -8.37
N ASN A 253 6.09 22.76 -9.16
CA ASN A 253 4.70 23.23 -9.10
C ASN A 253 4.54 24.71 -9.45
N THR A 254 5.37 25.20 -10.36
CA THR A 254 5.23 26.53 -10.94
C THR A 254 4.01 26.57 -11.86
N THR A 255 3.47 27.77 -12.09
CA THR A 255 2.37 27.98 -13.05
C THR A 255 2.75 27.53 -14.47
N ALA A 256 4.04 27.62 -14.84
CA ALA A 256 4.54 27.15 -16.12
C ALA A 256 4.47 25.62 -16.23
N GLU A 257 5.01 24.89 -15.24
CA GLU A 257 4.94 23.42 -15.20
C GLU A 257 3.48 22.92 -15.17
N ALA A 258 2.58 23.60 -14.46
CA ALA A 258 1.18 23.21 -14.35
C ALA A 258 0.37 23.36 -15.66
N LYS A 259 0.84 24.19 -16.60
CA LYS A 259 0.21 24.40 -17.92
C LYS A 259 0.62 23.33 -18.94
N VAL A 260 1.69 22.57 -18.70
CA VAL A 260 2.13 21.51 -19.59
C VAL A 260 1.11 20.36 -19.56
N GLU A 261 0.61 19.97 -20.73
CA GLU A 261 -0.36 18.89 -20.87
C GLU A 261 0.30 17.51 -20.65
N GLU A 262 -0.49 16.56 -20.17
CA GLU A 262 -0.01 15.18 -20.00
C GLU A 262 -0.09 14.43 -21.33
N ILE A 263 0.84 13.52 -21.57
CA ILE A 263 0.86 12.68 -22.77
C ILE A 263 0.34 11.29 -22.38
N SER A 264 -0.95 11.04 -22.66
CA SER A 264 -1.63 9.78 -22.36
C SER A 264 -1.27 8.68 -23.37
N GLY A 265 -0.04 8.18 -23.29
CA GLY A 265 0.40 7.02 -24.08
C GLY A 265 0.30 7.27 -25.58
N VAL A 266 1.16 8.13 -26.12
CA VAL A 266 1.27 8.33 -27.56
C VAL A 266 2.11 7.18 -28.12
N ALA A 267 1.49 6.31 -28.92
CA ALA A 267 2.19 5.24 -29.63
C ALA A 267 2.54 5.67 -31.05
N PHE A 268 3.67 5.17 -31.57
CA PHE A 268 4.14 5.45 -32.94
C PHE A 268 3.05 5.30 -33.99
N ILE A 269 2.21 4.28 -33.86
CA ILE A 269 1.13 3.96 -34.80
C ILE A 269 0.15 5.14 -34.96
N PHE A 270 -0.09 5.90 -33.88
CA PHE A 270 -1.08 6.99 -33.86
C PHE A 270 -0.47 8.37 -34.13
N ASN A 271 0.84 8.55 -33.93
CA ASN A 271 1.48 9.86 -34.09
C ASN A 271 2.85 9.77 -34.77
N GLN A 272 2.88 9.19 -35.97
CA GLN A 272 4.12 8.95 -36.72
C GLN A 272 4.91 10.23 -36.97
N LYS A 273 4.22 11.35 -37.28
CA LYS A 273 4.86 12.65 -37.53
C LYS A 273 5.72 13.10 -36.35
N PHE A 274 5.17 13.10 -35.13
CA PHE A 274 5.90 13.45 -33.92
C PHE A 274 7.18 12.61 -33.73
N PHE A 275 7.09 11.30 -33.93
CA PHE A 275 8.25 10.42 -33.74
C PHE A 275 9.30 10.54 -34.86
N LEU A 276 8.89 10.83 -36.09
CA LEU A 276 9.81 11.09 -37.19
C LEU A 276 10.58 12.39 -36.96
N GLU A 277 9.89 13.46 -36.54
CA GLU A 277 10.51 14.75 -36.18
C GLU A 277 11.49 14.58 -35.00
N LEU A 278 11.06 13.89 -33.92
CA LEU A 278 11.92 13.60 -32.78
C LEU A 278 13.21 12.86 -33.18
N LYS A 279 13.08 11.90 -34.11
CA LYS A 279 14.23 11.14 -34.62
C LYS A 279 15.17 12.02 -35.43
N GLU A 280 14.64 12.90 -36.27
CA GLU A 280 15.44 13.84 -37.08
C GLU A 280 16.21 14.82 -36.19
N GLU A 281 15.56 15.38 -35.16
CA GLU A 281 16.19 16.36 -34.27
C GLU A 281 17.21 15.76 -33.29
N THR A 282 16.95 14.56 -32.78
CA THR A 282 17.75 13.98 -31.67
C THR A 282 18.69 12.84 -32.10
N GLY A 283 18.56 12.33 -33.33
CA GLY A 283 19.39 11.26 -33.89
C GLY A 283 19.30 9.89 -33.19
N GLY A 284 18.55 9.77 -32.08
CA GLY A 284 18.79 8.71 -31.08
C GLY A 284 17.83 7.53 -31.08
N LEU A 285 16.75 7.54 -31.85
CA LEU A 285 15.61 6.65 -31.57
C LEU A 285 15.01 6.07 -32.87
N THR A 286 15.33 4.81 -33.18
CA THR A 286 15.13 4.20 -34.52
C THR A 286 13.96 3.21 -34.66
N ASN A 287 13.22 2.88 -33.61
CA ASN A 287 12.14 1.86 -33.63
C ASN A 287 10.82 2.39 -33.05
N PRO A 288 9.65 1.74 -33.23
CA PRO A 288 8.38 2.31 -32.76
C PRO A 288 8.39 2.51 -31.22
N PHE A 289 8.27 3.77 -30.79
CA PHE A 289 8.20 4.16 -29.39
C PHE A 289 6.75 4.33 -28.93
N CYS A 290 6.55 4.08 -27.64
CA CYS A 290 5.40 4.62 -26.90
C CYS A 290 5.96 5.57 -25.85
N VAL A 291 5.46 6.80 -25.84
CA VAL A 291 5.81 7.80 -24.83
C VAL A 291 4.58 8.04 -23.98
N THR A 292 4.76 7.87 -22.67
CA THR A 292 3.78 8.28 -21.67
C THR A 292 4.46 9.27 -20.76
N GLU A 293 3.90 10.46 -20.66
CA GLU A 293 4.37 11.50 -19.76
C GLU A 293 3.25 11.87 -18.79
N TYR A 294 3.51 11.65 -17.51
CA TYR A 294 2.67 12.15 -16.44
C TYR A 294 3.27 13.44 -15.91
N SER A 295 2.76 14.58 -16.37
CA SER A 295 3.03 15.87 -15.73
C SER A 295 2.40 15.84 -14.34
N ARG A 296 3.21 15.83 -13.28
CA ARG A 296 2.70 15.89 -11.91
C ARG A 296 2.05 17.27 -11.73
N ARG A 297 0.73 17.39 -11.89
CA ARG A 297 0.03 18.63 -11.54
C ARG A 297 -0.08 18.76 -10.02
N HIS A 298 1.00 19.18 -9.36
CA HIS A 298 1.07 19.63 -7.96
C HIS A 298 1.48 18.58 -6.91
N VAL A 299 2.76 18.47 -6.49
CA VAL A 299 3.23 18.03 -5.14
C VAL A 299 4.52 18.78 -4.76
N PRO A 300 4.59 19.55 -3.65
CA PRO A 300 5.83 20.16 -3.19
C PRO A 300 6.74 19.15 -2.48
N GLY A 301 8.06 19.36 -2.59
CA GLY A 301 9.06 18.73 -1.74
C GLY A 301 9.64 17.42 -2.29
N LEU A 302 10.64 17.54 -3.16
CA LEU A 302 11.76 16.60 -3.14
C LEU A 302 12.84 17.24 -2.25
N VAL A 303 13.23 16.51 -1.22
CA VAL A 303 14.43 16.83 -0.42
C VAL A 303 15.62 16.62 -1.34
N ASN A 304 16.52 17.59 -1.37
CA ASN A 304 17.80 17.53 -2.08
C ASN A 304 18.54 16.23 -1.74
N ILE A 305 19.13 15.61 -2.76
CA ILE A 305 20.34 14.81 -2.56
C ILE A 305 21.50 15.80 -2.48
#